data_AF-A0A917JHZ3-F1
#
_entry.id   AF-A0A917JHZ3-F1
#
_cell.length_a   1.000
_cell.length_b   1.000
_cell.length_c   1.000
_cell.angle_alpha   90.00
_cell.angle_beta   90.00
_cell.angle_gamma   90.00
#
_symmetry.space_group_name_H-M   'P 1'
#
loop_
_entity.id
_entity.type
_entity.pdbx_description
1 polymer ?
#
loop_
_entity_poly.entity_id
_entity_poly.type
_entity_poly.pdbx_seq_one_letter_code
_entity_poly.pdbx_strand_id
1 'polypeptide(L)'
;MKIERSYGEYNKELYNQKKAADQATIQDNQKSSFEQPVKLSDAAQKIRNNQTVDQGNAEKIASIKKAIQDGTYKVSAKEITDSMWQHMKGE
;
A
#
# COMPACT_ATOMS: atom_id res chain seq x y z
N MET A 1 -32.36 7.23 -51.29
CA MET A 1 -32.29 7.70 -49.88
C MET A 1 -30.92 7.34 -49.33
N LYS A 2 -30.14 8.33 -48.87
CA LYS A 2 -28.84 8.13 -48.20
C LYS A 2 -29.01 8.61 -46.76
N ILE A 3 -28.76 7.75 -45.79
CA ILE A 3 -28.89 8.08 -44.36
C ILE A 3 -27.53 8.62 -43.90
N GLU A 4 -27.50 9.90 -43.57
CA GLU A 4 -26.32 10.58 -43.02
C GLU A 4 -26.03 10.06 -41.60
N ARG A 5 -24.83 9.53 -41.40
CA ARG A 5 -24.33 9.05 -40.10
C ARG A 5 -23.86 10.24 -39.25
N SER A 6 -24.80 11.00 -38.68
CA SER A 6 -24.50 12.14 -37.80
C SER A 6 -24.27 11.78 -36.33
N TYR A 7 -24.54 10.52 -35.91
CA TYR A 7 -24.45 10.11 -34.50
C TYR A 7 -23.03 9.80 -33.99
N GLY A 8 -22.02 9.73 -34.86
CA GLY A 8 -20.65 9.37 -34.48
C GLY A 8 -19.81 10.52 -33.92
N GLU A 9 -20.12 11.75 -34.32
CA GLU A 9 -19.31 12.94 -34.00
C GLU A 9 -19.64 13.51 -32.61
N TYR A 10 -20.92 13.48 -32.20
CA TYR A 10 -21.37 14.00 -30.90
C TYR A 10 -20.71 13.28 -29.70
N ASN A 11 -20.41 11.99 -29.85
CA ASN A 11 -19.76 11.21 -28.79
C ASN A 11 -18.26 11.50 -28.63
N LYS A 12 -17.59 12.02 -29.67
CA LYS A 12 -16.15 12.35 -29.59
C LYS A 12 -15.91 13.62 -28.79
N GLU A 13 -16.75 14.63 -28.95
CA GLU A 13 -16.64 15.89 -28.20
C GLU A 13 -16.84 15.68 -26.69
N LEU A 14 -17.84 14.88 -26.31
CA LEU A 14 -18.10 14.51 -24.92
C LEU A 14 -16.94 13.71 -24.29
N TYR A 15 -16.29 12.84 -25.06
CA TYR A 15 -15.16 12.05 -24.57
C TYR A 15 -13.91 12.92 -24.33
N ASN A 16 -13.67 13.89 -25.21
CA ASN A 16 -12.52 14.79 -25.10
C ASN A 16 -12.68 15.82 -23.98
N GLN A 17 -13.90 16.29 -23.70
CA GLN A 17 -14.17 17.20 -22.58
C GLN A 17 -13.89 16.56 -21.21
N LYS A 18 -14.23 15.27 -21.01
CA LYS A 18 -13.94 14.56 -19.76
C LYS A 18 -12.44 14.43 -19.49
N LYS A 19 -11.65 14.09 -20.52
CA LYS A 19 -10.18 13.98 -20.36
C LYS A 19 -9.50 15.31 -20.01
N ALA A 20 -10.00 16.43 -20.50
CA ALA A 20 -9.46 17.75 -20.15
C ALA A 20 -9.78 18.15 -18.70
N ALA A 21 -10.97 17.79 -18.18
CA ALA A 21 -11.36 18.02 -16.79
C ALA A 21 -10.58 17.13 -15.79
N ASP A 22 -10.29 15.88 -16.18
CA ASP A 22 -9.50 14.95 -15.36
C ASP A 22 -8.01 15.33 -15.27
N GLN A 23 -7.47 16.05 -16.26
CA GLN A 23 -6.08 16.54 -16.22
C GLN A 23 -5.91 17.82 -15.39
N ALA A 24 -6.94 18.66 -15.32
CA ALA A 24 -6.90 19.90 -14.53
C ALA A 24 -6.94 19.66 -13.01
N THR A 25 -7.45 18.51 -12.56
CA THR A 25 -7.55 18.15 -11.13
C THR A 25 -6.28 17.54 -10.53
N ILE A 26 -5.25 17.25 -11.35
CA ILE A 26 -3.99 16.66 -10.86
C ILE A 26 -2.99 17.74 -10.38
N GLN A 27 -3.20 19.02 -10.72
CA GLN A 27 -2.18 20.05 -10.53
C GLN A 27 -2.12 20.73 -9.15
N ASP A 28 -3.03 20.48 -8.20
CA ASP A 28 -3.14 21.33 -6.99
C ASP A 28 -2.94 20.62 -5.64
N ASN A 29 -2.34 19.42 -5.62
CA ASN A 29 -2.03 18.69 -4.37
C ASN A 29 -0.54 18.55 -4.07
N GLN A 30 0.34 19.33 -4.71
CA GLN A 30 1.71 19.51 -4.23
C GLN A 30 1.76 20.61 -3.15
N LYS A 31 0.96 20.44 -2.10
CA LYS A 31 1.14 21.19 -0.86
C LYS A 31 2.42 20.69 -0.22
N SER A 32 3.46 21.52 -0.32
CA SER A 32 4.69 21.51 0.47
C SER A 32 4.63 20.56 1.67
N SER A 33 5.34 19.42 1.56
CA SER A 33 5.67 18.59 2.72
C SER A 33 6.58 19.44 3.60
N PHE A 34 5.99 20.12 4.58
CA PHE A 34 6.75 20.70 5.68
C PHE A 34 7.18 19.52 6.54
N GLU A 35 8.30 18.89 6.18
CA GLU A 35 8.95 17.89 7.03
C GLU A 35 9.46 18.61 8.29
N GLN A 36 8.62 18.66 9.32
CA GLN A 36 9.10 18.97 10.67
C GLN A 36 9.96 17.78 11.12
N PRO A 37 11.27 17.97 11.35
CA PRO A 37 12.09 16.90 11.91
C PRO A 37 11.62 16.65 13.35
N VAL A 38 10.82 15.60 13.55
CA VAL A 38 10.45 15.11 14.87
C VAL A 38 11.72 14.54 15.50
N LYS A 39 12.31 15.28 16.44
CA LYS A 39 13.46 14.80 17.21
C LYS A 39 12.99 13.76 18.21
N LEU A 40 13.25 12.49 17.92
CA LEU A 40 13.09 11.40 18.89
C LEU A 40 14.10 11.58 20.02
N SER A 41 13.73 11.19 21.24
CA SER A 41 14.66 11.20 22.39
C SER A 41 15.85 10.28 22.12
N ASP A 42 17.01 10.60 22.73
CA ASP A 42 18.22 9.78 22.58
C ASP A 42 17.99 8.33 23.01
N ALA A 43 17.11 8.13 24.00
CA ALA A 43 16.68 6.80 24.43
C ALA A 43 15.92 6.05 23.32
N ALA A 44 14.94 6.71 22.68
CA ALA A 44 14.17 6.11 21.59
C ALA A 44 15.04 5.80 20.35
N GLN A 45 16.00 6.68 20.02
CA GLN A 45 16.93 6.46 18.92
C GLN A 45 17.84 5.25 19.19
N LYS A 46 18.35 5.10 20.42
CA LYS A 46 19.17 3.95 20.83
C LYS A 46 18.40 2.64 20.76
N ILE A 47 17.14 2.63 21.20
CA ILE A 47 16.27 1.43 21.12
C ILE A 47 16.09 1.01 19.66
N ARG A 48 15.78 1.97 18.77
CA ARG A 48 15.61 1.70 17.34
C ARG A 48 16.90 1.16 16.69
N ASN A 49 18.03 1.76 16.98
CA ASN A 49 19.31 1.38 16.37
C ASN A 49 19.84 0.03 16.88
N ASN A 50 19.42 -0.40 18.07
CA ASN A 50 19.77 -1.70 18.64
C ASN A 50 18.87 -2.85 18.18
N GLN A 51 17.79 -2.58 17.44
CA GLN A 51 17.04 -3.64 16.78
C GLN A 51 17.79 -4.08 15.53
N THR A 52 18.61 -5.13 15.65
CA THR A 52 19.12 -5.90 14.52
C THR A 52 17.97 -6.69 13.89
N VAL A 53 17.17 -6.01 13.06
CA VAL A 53 15.97 -6.60 12.42
C VAL A 53 16.33 -7.65 11.36
N ASP A 54 17.57 -7.69 10.85
CA ASP A 54 17.80 -8.35 9.56
C ASP A 54 18.33 -9.79 9.57
N GLN A 55 19.09 -10.23 10.58
CA GLN A 55 19.75 -11.56 10.47
C GLN A 55 18.82 -12.75 10.79
N GLY A 56 17.92 -12.64 11.76
CA GLY A 56 16.99 -13.73 12.11
C GLY A 56 15.82 -13.90 11.13
N ASN A 57 15.59 -12.91 10.25
CA ASN A 57 14.43 -12.89 9.38
C ASN A 57 14.62 -13.69 8.08
N ALA A 58 15.82 -13.72 7.52
CA ALA A 58 16.07 -14.44 6.25
C ALA A 58 15.86 -15.95 6.37
N GLU A 59 16.40 -16.57 7.41
CA GLU A 59 16.26 -18.01 7.69
C GLU A 59 14.81 -18.38 8.02
N LYS A 60 14.15 -17.54 8.83
CA LYS A 60 12.72 -17.69 9.16
C LYS A 60 11.86 -17.63 7.89
N ILE A 61 12.09 -16.66 7.01
CA ILE A 61 11.37 -16.54 5.74
C ILE A 61 11.60 -17.77 4.85
N ALA A 62 12.84 -18.25 4.74
CA ALA A 62 13.14 -19.45 3.97
C ALA A 62 12.42 -20.70 4.51
N SER A 63 12.40 -20.87 5.84
CA SER A 63 11.69 -21.98 6.48
C SER A 63 10.18 -21.94 6.23
N ILE A 64 9.56 -20.75 6.32
CA ILE A 64 8.12 -20.57 6.05
C ILE A 64 7.81 -20.87 4.59
N LYS A 65 8.61 -20.35 3.65
CA LYS A 65 8.44 -20.62 2.21
C LYS A 65 8.49 -22.12 1.92
N LYS A 66 9.45 -22.83 2.51
CA LYS A 66 9.56 -24.28 2.38
C LYS A 66 8.34 -25.01 2.95
N ALA A 67 7.89 -24.64 4.16
CA ALA A 67 6.71 -25.27 4.76
C ALA A 67 5.42 -25.06 3.92
N ILE A 68 5.28 -23.90 3.27
CA ILE A 68 4.17 -23.62 2.35
C ILE A 68 4.29 -24.50 1.10
N GLN A 69 5.47 -24.61 0.50
CA GLN A 69 5.72 -25.45 -0.68
C GLN A 69 5.46 -26.93 -0.40
N ASP A 70 5.90 -27.40 0.76
CA ASP A 70 5.74 -28.79 1.20
C ASP A 70 4.31 -29.08 1.71
N GLY A 71 3.43 -28.08 1.75
CA GLY A 71 2.05 -28.21 2.24
C GLY A 71 1.93 -28.47 3.74
N THR A 72 3.01 -28.29 4.49
CA THR A 72 3.08 -28.53 5.94
C THR A 72 2.76 -27.28 6.77
N TYR A 73 2.69 -26.12 6.13
CA TYR A 73 2.28 -24.87 6.77
C TYR A 73 0.80 -24.90 7.14
N LYS A 74 0.50 -24.75 8.44
CA LYS A 74 -0.88 -24.76 8.96
C LYS A 74 -1.37 -23.32 9.15
N VAL A 75 -2.60 -23.08 8.71
CA VAL A 75 -3.31 -21.83 8.96
C VAL A 75 -4.44 -22.12 9.94
N SER A 76 -4.38 -21.56 11.14
CA SER A 76 -5.46 -21.69 12.11
C SER A 76 -6.12 -20.34 12.37
N ALA A 77 -7.45 -20.32 12.39
CA ALA A 77 -8.21 -19.12 12.72
C ALA A 77 -7.87 -18.63 14.13
N LYS A 78 -7.65 -19.57 15.07
CA LYS A 78 -7.26 -19.27 16.45
C LYS A 78 -5.94 -18.48 16.51
N GLU A 79 -4.89 -18.94 15.85
CA GLU A 79 -3.59 -18.24 15.85
C GLU A 79 -3.67 -16.87 15.18
N ILE A 80 -4.50 -16.74 14.15
CA ILE A 80 -4.74 -15.44 13.49
C ILE A 80 -5.43 -14.49 14.46
N THR A 81 -6.52 -14.90 15.11
CA THR A 81 -7.25 -14.06 16.06
C THR A 81 -6.40 -13.71 17.28
N ASP A 82 -5.64 -14.66 17.82
CA ASP A 82 -4.71 -14.44 18.92
C ASP A 82 -3.64 -13.40 18.52
N SER A 83 -3.06 -13.52 17.32
CA SER A 83 -2.08 -12.56 16.80
C SER A 83 -2.67 -11.16 16.62
N MET A 84 -3.87 -11.06 16.03
CA MET A 84 -4.57 -9.78 15.86
C MET A 84 -4.86 -9.14 17.21
N TRP A 85 -5.33 -9.92 18.18
CA TRP A 85 -5.65 -9.44 19.52
C TRP A 85 -4.41 -8.93 20.26
N GLN A 86 -3.29 -9.65 20.19
CA GLN A 86 -2.03 -9.22 20.78
C GLN A 86 -1.55 -7.91 20.14
N HIS A 87 -1.60 -7.82 18.81
CA HIS A 87 -1.23 -6.60 18.10
C HIS A 87 -2.12 -5.41 18.47
N MET A 88 -3.43 -5.63 18.65
CA MET A 88 -4.37 -4.58 19.06
C MET A 88 -4.17 -4.12 20.51
N LYS A 89 -3.59 -4.95 21.37
CA LYS A 89 -3.29 -4.59 22.76
C LYS A 89 -2.05 -3.71 22.94
N GLY A 90 -1.26 -3.53 21.88
CA GLY A 90 -0.09 -2.65 21.91
C GLY A 90 1.07 -3.15 22.77
N GLU A 91 1.16 -4.47 22.98
CA GLU A 91 2.40 -5.11 23.48
C GLU A 91 3.42 -5.31 22.35
#